data_AF-A0A499VAD1-F1
#
_entry.id   AF-A0A499VAD1-F1
#
_cell.length_a   1.000
_cell.length_b   1.000
_cell.length_c   1.000
_cell.angle_alpha   90.00
_cell.angle_beta   90.00
_cell.angle_gamma   90.00
#
_symmetry.space_group_name_H-M   'P 1'
#
loop_
_entity.id
_entity.type
_entity.pdbx_description
1 polymer ?
#
loop_
_entity_poly.entity_id
_entity_poly.type
_entity_poly.pdbx_seq_one_letter_code
_entity_poly.pdbx_strand_id
1 'polypeptide(L)'
;MTAISLGVPEVPVRPIAERRVSRQIQVGPLAVGGTAPVSVQSMTTTRTSDIGATLQQIAELTASGCQIVRVACPTQDDADALAVIARKSQIPVVADIHFQPKYVFAAIEAGCAAVRVNPGNIKQFDDKVKEIARAAKEHGTPIRIGVNAGSLDRRLLEKYGKATPRRSSSRRCGRRRSSRSTTSGTSRSRSSTTTRWSWSTRTASWRRSATTRCTSA
;
A
#
# COMPACT_ATOMS: atom_id res chain seq x y z
N MET A 1 1.80 -42.60 18.98
CA MET A 1 2.78 -41.58 18.54
C MET A 1 2.64 -40.37 19.44
N THR A 2 3.66 -40.08 20.25
CA THR A 2 3.63 -38.96 21.20
C THR A 2 3.82 -37.66 20.43
N ALA A 3 2.84 -36.76 20.49
CA ALA A 3 2.93 -35.45 19.84
C ALA A 3 4.10 -34.66 20.45
N ILE A 4 5.13 -34.41 19.65
CA ILE A 4 6.24 -33.54 20.04
C ILE A 4 5.69 -32.12 20.03
N SER A 5 5.38 -31.58 21.21
CA SER A 5 5.00 -30.19 21.37
C SER A 5 6.24 -29.33 21.16
N LEU A 6 6.31 -28.65 20.00
CA LEU A 6 7.49 -27.87 19.61
C LEU A 6 7.66 -26.55 20.40
N GLY A 7 6.80 -26.25 21.36
CA GLY A 7 6.83 -25.00 22.11
C GLY A 7 6.53 -23.80 21.21
N VAL A 8 5.65 -22.90 21.66
CA VAL A 8 5.50 -21.63 20.94
C VAL A 8 6.75 -20.80 21.25
N PRO A 9 7.53 -20.35 20.24
CA PRO A 9 8.73 -19.56 20.50
C PRO A 9 8.35 -18.31 21.28
N GLU A 10 9.06 -18.08 22.37
CA GLU A 10 8.83 -16.95 23.26
C GLU A 10 9.13 -15.65 22.49
N VAL A 11 8.09 -14.88 22.19
CA VAL A 11 8.25 -13.61 21.47
C VAL A 11 8.99 -12.65 22.41
N PRO A 12 10.11 -12.04 21.98
CA PRO A 12 10.88 -11.16 22.85
C PRO A 12 9.99 -10.04 23.39
N VAL A 13 9.96 -9.91 24.71
CA VAL A 13 9.10 -9.00 25.49
C VAL A 13 9.31 -7.53 25.10
N ARG A 14 10.45 -7.21 24.47
CA ARG A 14 10.74 -5.88 23.93
C ARG A 14 10.70 -5.86 22.41
N PRO A 15 9.88 -4.98 21.79
CA PRO A 15 9.96 -4.69 20.38
C PRO A 15 11.37 -4.23 20.00
N ILE A 16 11.93 -4.79 18.93
CA ILE A 16 13.26 -4.42 18.38
C ILE A 16 13.33 -2.91 18.08
N ALA A 17 12.18 -2.27 17.81
CA ALA A 17 12.05 -0.83 17.67
C ALA A 17 10.65 -0.37 18.07
N GLU A 18 10.53 0.91 18.43
CA GLU A 18 9.23 1.56 18.62
C GLU A 18 8.40 1.52 17.32
N ARG A 19 7.12 1.18 17.45
CA ARG A 19 6.22 1.11 16.31
C ARG A 19 5.97 2.50 15.74
N ARG A 20 6.16 2.65 14.43
CA ARG A 20 5.87 3.89 13.70
C ARG A 20 4.40 4.31 13.87
N VAL A 21 4.19 5.56 14.27
CA VAL A 21 2.88 6.22 14.23
C VAL A 21 2.38 6.27 12.78
N SER A 22 1.23 5.65 12.53
CA SER A 22 0.63 5.51 11.20
C SER A 22 -0.86 5.79 11.25
N ARG A 23 -1.44 6.16 10.11
CA ARG A 23 -2.91 6.22 9.99
C ARG A 23 -3.47 4.81 10.15
N GLN A 24 -4.64 4.71 10.78
CA GLN A 24 -5.41 3.48 10.79
C GLN A 24 -6.28 3.40 9.53
N ILE A 25 -6.39 2.21 8.96
CA ILE A 25 -7.30 1.88 7.86
C ILE A 25 -8.10 0.64 8.22
N GLN A 26 -9.24 0.43 7.56
CA GLN A 26 -10.03 -0.79 7.69
C GLN A 26 -9.79 -1.70 6.47
N VAL A 27 -9.54 -2.98 6.72
CA VAL A 27 -9.46 -4.05 5.71
C VAL A 27 -10.58 -5.03 6.04
N GLY A 28 -11.75 -4.81 5.42
CA GLY A 28 -12.98 -5.44 5.88
C GLY A 28 -13.27 -5.07 7.34
N PRO A 29 -13.55 -6.02 8.25
CA PRO A 29 -13.72 -5.74 9.68
C PRO A 29 -12.41 -5.46 10.44
N LEU A 30 -11.23 -5.65 9.83
CA LEU A 30 -9.95 -5.59 10.55
C LEU A 30 -9.27 -4.22 10.45
N ALA A 31 -8.95 -3.64 11.60
CA ALA A 31 -8.15 -2.42 11.69
C ALA A 31 -6.66 -2.69 11.45
N VAL A 32 -6.02 -1.92 10.56
CA VAL A 32 -4.59 -2.01 10.26
C VAL A 32 -3.93 -0.63 10.42
N GLY A 33 -2.80 -0.60 11.14
CA GLY A 33 -2.08 0.65 11.45
C GLY A 33 -2.57 1.32 12.74
N GLY A 34 -2.08 2.52 13.02
CA GLY A 34 -2.38 3.22 14.28
C GLY A 34 -1.92 2.41 15.50
N THR A 35 -2.84 2.19 16.44
CA THR A 35 -2.63 1.39 17.66
C THR A 35 -3.08 -0.06 17.52
N ALA A 36 -3.80 -0.43 16.44
CA ALA A 36 -4.31 -1.79 16.23
C ALA A 36 -3.15 -2.82 16.15
N PRO A 37 -3.27 -4.05 16.67
CA PRO A 37 -2.19 -5.05 16.63
C PRO A 37 -1.63 -5.29 15.21
N VAL A 38 -0.39 -5.79 15.11
CA VAL A 38 0.18 -6.16 13.81
C VAL A 38 -0.57 -7.37 13.28
N SER A 39 -1.27 -7.21 12.16
CA SER A 39 -2.05 -8.28 11.57
C SER A 39 -1.18 -9.30 10.83
N VAL A 40 -1.53 -10.57 10.96
CA VAL A 40 -0.89 -11.68 10.24
C VAL A 40 -1.56 -11.84 8.88
N GLN A 41 -0.77 -11.73 7.81
CA GLN A 41 -1.24 -11.89 6.42
C GLN A 41 -0.51 -13.05 5.74
N SER A 42 -1.25 -13.85 4.97
CA SER A 42 -0.70 -14.88 4.09
C SER A 42 -1.24 -14.75 2.66
N MET A 43 -0.79 -15.61 1.75
CA MET A 43 -1.20 -15.66 0.36
C MET A 43 -1.48 -17.11 -0.05
N THR A 44 -2.56 -17.31 -0.81
CA THR A 44 -2.87 -18.63 -1.39
C THR A 44 -1.89 -18.98 -2.51
N THR A 45 -1.73 -20.27 -2.75
CA THR A 45 -0.91 -20.82 -3.85
C THR A 45 -1.76 -21.51 -4.92
N THR A 46 -3.04 -21.72 -4.63
CA THR A 46 -4.05 -22.28 -5.53
C THR A 46 -4.38 -21.32 -6.69
N ARG A 47 -4.93 -21.87 -7.78
CA ARG A 47 -5.50 -21.07 -8.87
C ARG A 47 -6.79 -20.45 -8.37
N THR A 48 -6.94 -19.13 -8.48
CA THR A 48 -8.07 -18.42 -7.89
C THR A 48 -9.38 -18.74 -8.60
N SER A 49 -9.33 -19.08 -9.90
CA SER A 49 -10.47 -19.65 -10.62
C SER A 49 -10.99 -20.97 -10.04
N ASP A 50 -10.16 -21.75 -9.34
CA ASP A 50 -10.62 -22.89 -8.54
C ASP A 50 -11.09 -22.41 -7.17
N ILE A 51 -12.37 -22.05 -7.13
CA ILE A 51 -13.04 -21.52 -5.93
C ILE A 51 -12.98 -22.52 -4.77
N GLY A 52 -13.15 -23.81 -5.05
CA GLY A 52 -13.21 -24.87 -4.03
C GLY A 52 -11.85 -25.03 -3.34
N ALA A 53 -10.80 -25.25 -4.13
CA ALA A 53 -9.44 -25.37 -3.61
C ALA A 53 -8.98 -24.08 -2.90
N THR A 54 -9.32 -22.91 -3.45
CA THR A 54 -8.97 -21.63 -2.84
C THR A 54 -9.65 -21.43 -1.49
N LEU A 55 -10.96 -21.72 -1.38
CA LEU A 55 -11.69 -21.60 -0.11
C LEU A 55 -11.20 -22.61 0.93
N GLN A 56 -10.87 -23.84 0.52
CA GLN A 56 -10.27 -24.83 1.42
C GLN A 56 -8.94 -24.32 1.98
N GLN A 57 -8.05 -23.82 1.12
CA GLN A 57 -6.77 -23.28 1.57
C GLN A 57 -6.94 -22.03 2.46
N ILE A 58 -7.93 -21.18 2.19
CA ILE A 58 -8.27 -20.05 3.06
C ILE A 58 -8.67 -20.54 4.45
N ALA A 59 -9.45 -21.62 4.56
CA ALA A 59 -9.83 -22.20 5.84
C ALA A 59 -8.61 -22.75 6.60
N GLU A 60 -7.69 -23.44 5.92
CA GLU A 60 -6.43 -23.93 6.50
C GLU A 60 -5.55 -22.79 7.04
N LEU A 61 -5.42 -21.71 6.25
CA LEU A 61 -4.70 -20.52 6.67
C LEU A 61 -5.37 -19.84 7.87
N THR A 62 -6.71 -19.77 7.88
CA THR A 62 -7.49 -19.21 8.99
C THR A 62 -7.26 -20.01 10.28
N ALA A 63 -7.28 -21.35 10.20
CA ALA A 63 -6.99 -22.24 11.32
C ALA A 63 -5.57 -22.06 11.88
N SER A 64 -4.63 -21.63 11.03
CA SER A 64 -3.24 -21.33 11.41
C SER A 64 -3.05 -19.92 12.00
N GLY A 65 -4.13 -19.14 12.17
CA GLY A 65 -4.09 -17.77 12.72
C GLY A 65 -3.89 -16.66 11.68
N CYS A 66 -4.07 -16.95 10.39
CA CYS A 66 -4.07 -15.92 9.35
C CYS A 66 -5.29 -15.01 9.48
N GLN A 67 -5.08 -13.69 9.48
CA GLN A 67 -6.15 -12.70 9.66
C GLN A 67 -6.53 -12.00 8.35
N ILE A 68 -5.63 -11.95 7.37
CA ILE A 68 -5.89 -11.40 6.04
C ILE A 68 -5.29 -12.38 5.03
N VAL A 69 -6.07 -12.77 4.03
CA VAL A 69 -5.56 -13.62 2.94
C VAL A 69 -5.47 -12.84 1.65
N ARG A 70 -4.43 -13.14 0.86
CA ARG A 70 -4.26 -12.59 -0.47
C ARG A 70 -4.44 -13.69 -1.53
N VAL A 71 -5.14 -13.36 -2.61
CA VAL A 71 -5.36 -14.25 -3.75
C VAL A 71 -4.84 -13.60 -5.03
N ALA A 72 -4.26 -14.38 -5.93
CA ALA A 72 -3.70 -13.87 -7.18
C ALA A 72 -4.79 -13.70 -8.24
N CYS A 73 -4.80 -12.59 -8.97
CA CYS A 73 -5.77 -12.36 -10.04
C CYS A 73 -5.06 -12.04 -11.38
N PRO A 74 -4.43 -13.04 -12.03
CA PRO A 74 -3.77 -12.85 -13.33
C PRO A 74 -4.73 -12.88 -14.53
N THR A 75 -5.83 -13.64 -14.48
CA THR A 75 -6.74 -13.86 -15.61
C THR A 75 -8.16 -13.34 -15.34
N GLN A 76 -9.02 -13.38 -16.36
CA GLN A 76 -10.43 -12.99 -16.23
C GLN A 76 -11.19 -14.00 -15.36
N ASP A 77 -10.95 -15.30 -15.54
CA ASP A 77 -11.57 -16.36 -14.74
C ASP A 77 -11.26 -16.18 -13.24
N ASP A 78 -10.05 -15.74 -12.90
CA ASP A 78 -9.69 -15.42 -11.52
C ASP A 78 -10.48 -14.22 -10.99
N ALA A 79 -10.68 -13.18 -11.82
CA ALA A 79 -11.44 -11.99 -11.45
C ALA A 79 -12.92 -12.32 -11.21
N ASP A 80 -13.50 -13.17 -12.06
CA ASP A 80 -14.89 -13.60 -11.96
C ASP A 80 -15.14 -14.46 -10.70
N ALA A 81 -14.14 -15.25 -10.29
CA ALA A 81 -14.17 -16.04 -9.06
C ALA A 81 -14.12 -15.19 -7.76
N LEU A 82 -13.58 -13.96 -7.81
CA LEU A 82 -13.36 -13.13 -6.62
C LEU A 82 -14.67 -12.85 -5.86
N ALA A 83 -15.78 -12.64 -6.55
CA ALA A 83 -17.05 -12.30 -5.90
C ALA A 83 -17.56 -13.45 -5.01
N VAL A 84 -17.37 -14.69 -5.46
CA VAL A 84 -17.74 -15.88 -4.68
C VAL A 84 -16.78 -16.09 -3.53
N ILE A 85 -15.47 -15.95 -3.77
CA ILE A 85 -14.43 -16.15 -2.76
C ILE A 85 -14.54 -15.10 -1.64
N ALA A 86 -14.67 -13.81 -1.99
CA ALA A 86 -14.79 -12.72 -1.03
C ALA A 86 -16.05 -12.86 -0.15
N ARG A 87 -17.15 -13.34 -0.72
CA ARG A 87 -18.40 -13.57 0.02
C ARG A 87 -18.33 -14.78 0.96
N LYS A 88 -17.68 -15.87 0.54
CA LYS A 88 -17.63 -17.14 1.29
C LYS A 88 -16.47 -17.21 2.28
N SER A 89 -15.42 -16.41 2.09
CA SER A 89 -14.26 -16.37 2.98
C SER A 89 -14.65 -15.88 4.38
N GLN A 90 -14.11 -16.54 5.41
CA GLN A 90 -14.28 -16.15 6.81
C GLN A 90 -13.36 -14.98 7.22
N ILE A 91 -12.31 -14.72 6.43
CA ILE A 91 -11.34 -13.66 6.67
C ILE A 91 -11.25 -12.68 5.48
N PRO A 92 -10.86 -11.41 5.70
CA PRO A 92 -10.67 -10.43 4.64
C PRO A 92 -9.80 -10.93 3.48
N VAL A 93 -10.36 -10.89 2.26
CA VAL A 93 -9.67 -11.26 1.01
C VAL A 93 -9.08 -10.02 0.34
N VAL A 94 -7.81 -10.11 -0.03
CA VAL A 94 -7.07 -9.08 -0.77
C VAL A 94 -6.75 -9.58 -2.18
N ALA A 95 -7.20 -8.87 -3.21
CA ALA A 95 -6.85 -9.21 -4.59
C ALA A 95 -5.44 -8.71 -4.94
N ASP A 96 -4.57 -9.59 -5.45
CA ASP A 96 -3.23 -9.26 -5.91
C ASP A 96 -3.16 -9.08 -7.43
N ILE A 97 -3.08 -7.83 -7.88
CA ILE A 97 -3.16 -7.48 -9.29
C ILE A 97 -1.87 -6.84 -9.76
N HIS A 98 -1.27 -7.45 -10.78
CA HIS A 98 0.04 -7.06 -11.30
C HIS A 98 -0.03 -6.23 -12.59
N PHE A 99 -0.96 -6.54 -13.50
CA PHE A 99 -0.84 -6.09 -14.89
C PHE A 99 -2.02 -5.25 -15.40
N GLN A 100 -3.26 -5.67 -15.15
CA GLN A 100 -4.42 -5.07 -15.83
C GLN A 100 -5.27 -4.22 -14.88
N PRO A 101 -5.44 -2.91 -15.13
CA PRO A 101 -6.32 -2.04 -14.34
C PRO A 101 -7.77 -2.54 -14.27
N LYS A 102 -8.25 -3.23 -15.31
CA LYS A 102 -9.64 -3.73 -15.37
C LYS A 102 -9.96 -4.66 -14.19
N TYR A 103 -9.00 -5.51 -13.78
CA TYR A 103 -9.18 -6.41 -12.64
C TYR A 103 -9.25 -5.68 -11.31
N VAL A 104 -8.69 -4.45 -11.22
CA VAL A 104 -8.78 -3.65 -9.99
C VAL A 104 -10.21 -3.23 -9.74
N PHE A 105 -10.92 -2.80 -10.78
CA PHE A 105 -12.34 -2.49 -10.70
C PHE A 105 -13.16 -3.73 -10.38
N ALA A 106 -12.92 -4.84 -11.09
CA ALA A 106 -13.60 -6.11 -10.82
C ALA A 106 -13.41 -6.59 -9.37
N ALA A 107 -12.20 -6.45 -8.79
CA ALA A 107 -11.95 -6.82 -7.40
C ALA A 107 -12.67 -5.91 -6.39
N ILE A 108 -12.78 -4.61 -6.68
CA ILE A 108 -13.53 -3.65 -5.85
C ILE A 108 -15.03 -3.99 -5.89
N GLU A 109 -15.57 -4.21 -7.09
CA GLU A 109 -16.98 -4.58 -7.30
C GLU A 109 -17.33 -5.95 -6.72
N ALA A 110 -16.39 -6.90 -6.78
CA ALA A 110 -16.51 -8.23 -6.16
C ALA A 110 -16.57 -8.20 -4.64
N GLY A 111 -16.27 -7.06 -4.00
CA GLY A 111 -16.29 -6.91 -2.55
C GLY A 111 -15.03 -7.41 -1.85
N CYS A 112 -13.87 -7.41 -2.53
CA CYS A 112 -12.60 -7.68 -1.85
C CYS A 112 -12.33 -6.60 -0.78
N ALA A 113 -11.82 -7.04 0.38
CA ALA A 113 -11.55 -6.18 1.52
C ALA A 113 -10.41 -5.19 1.29
N ALA A 114 -9.50 -5.50 0.37
CA ALA A 114 -8.48 -4.58 -0.14
C ALA A 114 -8.01 -5.03 -1.53
N VAL A 115 -7.32 -4.13 -2.24
CA VAL A 115 -6.63 -4.48 -3.49
C VAL A 115 -5.15 -4.13 -3.39
N ARG A 116 -4.27 -5.06 -3.75
CA ARG A 116 -2.84 -4.77 -3.92
C ARG A 116 -2.52 -4.55 -5.39
N VAL A 117 -1.80 -3.47 -5.65
CA VAL A 117 -1.36 -3.09 -6.99
C VAL A 117 0.16 -2.89 -7.02
N ASN A 118 0.80 -3.34 -8.11
CA ASN A 118 2.20 -3.04 -8.41
C ASN A 118 2.33 -1.99 -9.54
N PRO A 119 2.67 -0.73 -9.23
CA PRO A 119 2.77 0.31 -10.25
C PRO A 119 3.93 0.11 -11.23
N GLY A 120 4.96 -0.68 -10.88
CA GLY A 120 6.11 -0.92 -11.75
C GLY A 120 5.81 -1.72 -13.01
N ASN A 121 4.73 -2.51 -12.99
CA ASN A 121 4.38 -3.44 -14.08
C ASN A 121 3.26 -2.92 -15.00
N ILE A 122 2.66 -1.77 -14.68
CA ILE A 122 1.49 -1.26 -15.38
C ILE A 122 1.87 0.03 -16.12
N LYS A 123 2.25 -0.09 -17.40
CA LYS A 123 2.65 1.06 -18.24
C LYS A 123 1.50 2.06 -18.49
N GLN A 124 0.24 1.60 -18.44
CA GLN A 124 -0.98 2.39 -18.63
C GLN A 124 -1.62 2.87 -17.31
N PHE A 125 -0.92 2.74 -16.17
CA PHE A 125 -1.52 3.02 -14.87
C PHE A 125 -1.76 4.51 -14.66
N ASP A 126 -0.87 5.36 -15.17
CA ASP A 126 -0.86 6.80 -14.87
C ASP A 126 -2.19 7.49 -15.26
N ASP A 127 -2.85 7.05 -16.32
CA ASP A 127 -4.13 7.61 -16.76
C ASP A 127 -5.32 7.09 -15.94
N LYS A 128 -5.24 5.85 -15.44
CA LYS A 128 -6.34 5.20 -14.69
C LYS A 128 -6.22 5.29 -13.17
N VAL A 129 -5.09 5.77 -12.61
CA VAL A 129 -4.92 5.89 -11.14
C VAL A 129 -6.03 6.72 -10.52
N LYS A 130 -6.43 7.82 -11.16
CA LYS A 130 -7.45 8.72 -10.63
C LYS A 130 -8.81 8.02 -10.54
N GLU A 131 -9.16 7.23 -11.55
CA GLU A 131 -10.40 6.46 -11.59
C GLU A 131 -10.40 5.34 -10.56
N ILE A 132 -9.31 4.59 -10.47
CA ILE A 132 -9.11 3.54 -9.46
C ILE A 132 -9.22 4.12 -8.05
N ALA A 133 -8.57 5.26 -7.79
CA ALA A 133 -8.61 5.90 -6.48
C ALA A 133 -10.02 6.42 -6.14
N ARG A 134 -10.79 6.87 -7.13
CA ARG A 134 -12.19 7.28 -6.95
C ARG A 134 -13.06 6.07 -6.63
N ALA A 135 -13.02 5.01 -7.44
CA ALA A 135 -13.80 3.79 -7.21
C ALA A 135 -13.49 3.17 -5.85
N ALA A 136 -12.21 3.05 -5.50
CA ALA A 136 -11.78 2.56 -4.19
C ALA A 136 -12.29 3.42 -3.04
N LYS A 137 -12.36 4.75 -3.21
CA LYS A 137 -12.91 5.65 -2.19
C LYS A 137 -14.43 5.49 -2.05
N GLU A 138 -15.15 5.37 -3.16
CA GLU A 138 -16.61 5.20 -3.20
C GLU A 138 -17.04 3.89 -2.53
N HIS A 139 -16.28 2.81 -2.75
CA HIS A 139 -16.52 1.50 -2.14
C HIS A 139 -15.87 1.32 -0.76
N GLY A 140 -15.08 2.28 -0.30
CA GLY A 140 -14.34 2.16 0.97
C GLY A 140 -13.21 1.12 0.96
N THR A 141 -12.80 0.63 -0.22
CA THR A 141 -11.78 -0.40 -0.38
C THR A 141 -10.36 0.20 -0.32
N PRO A 142 -9.52 -0.14 0.67
CA PRO A 142 -8.13 0.33 0.70
C PRO A 142 -7.29 -0.28 -0.44
N ILE A 143 -6.37 0.53 -0.97
CA ILE A 143 -5.38 0.09 -1.96
C ILE A 143 -4.00 0.00 -1.32
N ARG A 144 -3.37 -1.18 -1.43
CA ARG A 144 -1.97 -1.42 -1.09
C ARG A 144 -1.09 -1.24 -2.32
N ILE A 145 -0.20 -0.26 -2.30
CA ILE A 145 0.83 -0.08 -3.34
C ILE A 145 2.08 -0.87 -2.94
N GLY A 146 2.35 -1.97 -3.64
CA GLY A 146 3.51 -2.83 -3.36
C GLY A 146 4.60 -2.65 -4.42
N VAL A 147 5.67 -1.94 -4.07
CA VAL A 147 6.85 -1.75 -4.92
C VAL A 147 7.94 -2.72 -4.49
N ASN A 148 8.36 -3.57 -5.41
CA ASN A 148 9.45 -4.53 -5.19
C ASN A 148 10.71 -4.07 -5.94
N ALA A 149 11.89 -4.47 -5.47
CA ALA A 149 13.15 -4.09 -6.10
C ALA A 149 13.26 -4.59 -7.55
N GLY A 150 12.76 -5.80 -7.84
CA GLY A 150 12.73 -6.37 -9.19
C GLY A 150 11.73 -5.70 -10.15
N SER A 151 10.80 -4.88 -9.64
CA SER A 151 9.81 -4.15 -10.45
C SER A 151 10.01 -2.63 -10.35
N LEU A 152 11.24 -2.18 -10.06
CA LEU A 152 11.57 -0.76 -10.08
C LEU A 152 11.55 -0.26 -11.53
N ASP A 153 10.89 0.88 -11.73
CA ASP A 153 10.82 1.57 -13.03
C ASP A 153 12.24 1.78 -13.58
N ARG A 154 12.46 1.38 -14.84
CA ARG A 154 13.76 1.48 -15.52
C ARG A 154 14.30 2.91 -15.51
N ARG A 155 13.43 3.92 -15.55
CA ARG A 155 13.81 5.34 -15.42
C ARG A 155 14.40 5.67 -14.05
N LEU A 156 13.92 5.02 -12.98
CA LEU A 156 14.46 5.18 -11.64
C LEU A 156 15.78 4.41 -11.47
N LEU A 157 15.93 3.28 -12.16
CA LEU A 157 17.19 2.54 -12.19
C LEU A 157 18.27 3.31 -12.96
N GLU A 158 17.95 3.84 -14.14
CA GLU A 158 18.87 4.64 -14.97
C GLU A 158 19.29 5.94 -14.28
N LYS A 159 18.36 6.61 -13.59
CA LYS A 159 18.66 7.85 -12.87
C LYS A 159 19.57 7.64 -11.64
N TYR A 160 19.60 6.45 -11.06
CA TYR A 160 20.21 6.23 -9.74
C TYR A 160 21.13 5.00 -9.63
N GLY A 161 21.36 4.25 -10.71
CA GLY A 161 22.36 3.21 -10.86
C GLY A 161 22.06 1.86 -10.17
N LYS A 162 21.45 1.84 -8.98
CA LYS A 162 21.16 0.59 -8.21
C LYS A 162 19.85 0.67 -7.41
N ALA A 163 19.19 -0.47 -7.20
CA ALA A 163 18.04 -0.59 -6.30
C ALA A 163 18.50 -0.47 -4.83
N THR A 164 18.07 0.58 -4.13
CA THR A 164 18.40 0.82 -2.70
C THR A 164 17.12 0.95 -1.84
N PRO A 165 17.11 0.47 -0.58
CA PRO A 165 15.90 0.43 0.28
C PRO A 165 15.22 1.78 0.47
N ARG A 166 15.98 2.88 0.49
CA ARG A 166 15.46 4.25 0.63
C ARG A 166 14.56 4.69 -0.54
N ARG A 167 14.58 3.97 -1.67
CA ARG A 167 14.02 4.44 -2.95
C ARG A 167 12.84 3.63 -3.47
N SER A 168 12.56 2.46 -2.91
CA SER A 168 11.35 1.68 -3.25
C SER A 168 10.04 2.35 -2.79
N SER A 169 10.12 3.36 -1.91
CA SER A 169 8.95 3.99 -1.26
C SER A 169 8.69 5.46 -1.63
N SER A 170 9.46 6.06 -2.57
CA SER A 170 9.50 7.52 -2.72
C SER A 170 8.53 8.16 -3.73
N ARG A 171 7.59 7.43 -4.34
CA ARG A 171 6.48 8.08 -5.07
C ARG A 171 5.44 8.58 -4.07
N ARG A 172 5.57 9.84 -3.64
CA ARG A 172 4.44 10.62 -3.13
C ARG A 172 3.45 10.80 -4.28
N CYS A 173 2.49 9.89 -4.39
CA CYS A 173 1.45 9.96 -5.40
C CYS A 173 0.68 11.29 -5.24
N GLY A 174 0.68 12.13 -6.28
CA GLY A 174 -0.22 13.28 -6.41
C GLY A 174 0.19 14.58 -5.71
N ARG A 175 1.16 15.30 -6.25
CA ARG A 175 1.10 16.78 -6.33
C ARG A 175 1.61 17.22 -7.69
N ARG A 176 0.73 17.23 -8.70
CA ARG A 176 0.99 17.98 -9.94
C ARG A 176 1.11 19.46 -9.55
N ARG A 177 2.29 20.06 -9.71
CA ARG A 177 2.40 21.51 -9.90
C ARG A 177 1.84 21.77 -11.29
N SER A 178 0.68 22.41 -11.38
CA SER A 178 0.18 22.96 -12.63
C SER A 178 1.05 24.17 -12.99
N SER A 179 1.98 24.01 -13.91
CA SER A 179 2.56 25.13 -14.65
C SER A 179 1.60 25.48 -15.78
N ARG A 180 0.75 26.48 -15.57
CA ARG A 180 0.11 27.21 -16.67
C ARG A 180 0.86 28.52 -16.83
N SER A 181 1.53 28.63 -17.96
CA SER A 181 1.95 29.86 -18.61
C SER A 181 0.73 30.65 -19.03
N THR A 182 0.56 31.86 -18.49
CA THR A 182 -0.13 32.95 -19.19
C THR A 182 0.33 34.27 -18.59
N THR A 183 0.85 35.10 -19.48
CA THR A 183 1.33 36.47 -19.36
C THR A 183 0.21 37.41 -18.93
N SER A 184 0.45 38.28 -17.94
CA SER A 184 -0.02 39.68 -17.85
C SER A 184 0.12 40.18 -16.41
N GLY A 185 0.69 41.37 -16.24
CA GLY A 185 1.16 41.92 -14.98
C GLY A 185 0.09 42.17 -13.93
N THR A 186 0.54 42.21 -12.67
CA THR A 186 0.34 43.29 -11.70
C THR A 186 1.18 42.94 -10.47
N SER A 187 2.09 43.82 -10.06
CA SER A 187 2.96 43.65 -8.89
C SER A 187 2.15 43.59 -7.59
N ARG A 188 2.17 42.45 -6.90
CA ARG A 188 1.82 42.35 -5.48
C ARG A 188 2.97 41.65 -4.75
N SER A 189 3.67 42.40 -3.91
CA SER A 189 4.66 41.86 -2.99
C SER A 189 3.97 40.89 -2.02
N ARG A 190 4.36 39.61 -2.07
CA ARG A 190 4.00 38.62 -1.05
C ARG A 190 5.27 38.27 -0.29
N SER A 191 5.37 38.72 0.95
CA SER A 191 6.35 38.19 1.89
C SER A 191 5.97 36.75 2.24
N SER A 192 6.79 35.79 1.85
CA SER A 192 6.63 34.39 2.25
C SER A 192 7.63 34.05 3.35
N THR A 193 7.17 33.87 4.58
CA THR A 193 7.99 33.32 5.67
C THR A 193 8.02 31.81 5.57
N THR A 194 9.16 31.24 5.16
CA THR A 194 9.37 29.78 5.19
C THR A 194 10.06 29.41 6.50
N THR A 195 9.38 28.69 7.38
CA THR A 195 10.02 28.08 8.57
C THR A 195 10.67 26.78 8.16
N ARG A 196 11.98 26.62 8.41
CA ARG A 196 12.73 25.40 8.15
C ARG A 196 12.95 24.64 9.46
N TRP A 197 12.57 23.37 9.47
CA TRP A 197 12.80 22.46 10.57
C TRP A 197 13.92 21.50 10.19
N SER A 198 14.91 21.34 11.07
CA SER A 198 15.98 20.36 10.91
C SER A 198 15.95 19.36 12.06
N TRP A 199 16.21 18.09 11.71
CA TRP A 199 16.28 16.99 12.66
C TRP A 199 17.70 16.90 13.22
N SER A 200 17.86 17.04 14.52
CA SER A 200 19.14 16.83 15.21
C SER A 200 19.26 15.37 15.60
N THR A 201 20.21 14.66 15.00
CA THR A 201 20.51 13.26 15.38
C THR A 201 21.19 13.16 16.74
N ARG A 202 21.79 14.24 17.25
CA ARG A 202 22.51 14.27 18.53
C ARG A 202 21.56 14.38 19.74
N THR A 203 20.38 14.97 19.56
CA THR A 203 19.39 15.18 20.64
C THR A 203 18.06 14.51 20.36
N ALA A 204 17.94 13.77 19.25
CA ALA A 204 16.70 13.15 18.77
C ALA A 204 15.46 14.08 18.82
N SER A 205 15.67 15.37 18.54
CA SER A 205 14.63 16.39 18.66
C SER A 205 14.64 17.35 17.47
N TRP A 206 13.46 17.88 17.15
CA TRP A 206 13.28 18.88 16.12
C TRP A 206 13.68 20.26 16.65
N ARG A 207 14.67 20.90 16.01
CA ARG A 207 15.01 22.30 16.31
C ARG A 207 14.49 23.21 15.20
N ARG A 208 13.86 24.30 15.61
CA ARG A 208 13.44 25.39 14.73
C ARG A 208 14.64 26.30 14.49
N SER A 209 15.13 26.37 13.25
CA SER A 209 16.20 27.31 12.91
C SER A 209 15.60 28.70 12.62
N ALA A 210 16.27 29.75 13.10
CA ALA A 210 15.80 31.13 13.02
C ALA A 210 15.54 31.59 11.58
N THR A 211 14.52 32.42 11.42
CA THR A 211 13.98 32.93 10.15
C THR A 211 14.94 33.93 9.51
N THR A 212 15.47 33.65 8.33
CA THR A 212 16.10 34.68 7.48
C THR A 212 15.02 35.31 6.59
N ARG A 213 14.77 36.61 6.73
CA ARG A 213 13.98 37.37 5.75
C ARG A 213 14.86 37.62 4.52
N CYS A 214 14.48 37.06 3.38
CA CYS A 214 14.96 37.58 2.09
C CYS A 214 14.02 38.74 1.70
N THR A 215 14.52 39.96 1.75
CA THR A 215 13.96 41.10 1.00
C THR A 215 14.62 41.12 -0.37
N SER A 216 13.84 40.89 -1.41
CA SER A 216 14.26 41.08 -2.81
C SER A 216 14.00 42.54 -3.21
N ALA A 217 15.03 43.23 -3.70
CA ALA A 217 14.88 44.38 -4.60
C ALA A 217 14.41 43.89 -5.97
#